data_AF-A0A0I9N755-F1
#
_entry.id   AF-A0A0I9N755-F1
#
_cell.length_a   1.000
_cell.length_b   1.000
_cell.length_c   1.000
_cell.angle_alpha   90.00
_cell.angle_beta   90.00
_cell.angle_gamma   90.00
#
_symmetry.space_group_name_H-M   'P 1'
#
loop_
_entity.id
_entity.type
_entity.pdbx_description
1 polymer ?
#
loop_
_entity_poly.entity_id
_entity_poly.type
_entity_poly.pdbx_seq_one_letter_code
_entity_poly.pdbx_strand_id
1 'polypeptide(L)'
;MFTFLILLTYIVNDIFGKLCPPIFGQFKCPLNFTCVINECYSDNNATAPLDCEQVKCDANFRCYKGRCYPTTGLPCDRNVQLSEHQSKSITSNCGLKGRCINGRCAEDKCFGANCTKDELCGDGKCLTVSSNFCITHFDCGPTFKCYQNKCIPFKRNSISCNCDPGEVCQKGRCISDPNMFS
;
A
#
# COMPACT_ATOMS: atom_id res chain seq x y z
N MET A 1 -14.68 -23.59 33.68
CA MET A 1 -13.61 -24.27 32.93
C MET A 1 -14.04 -24.70 31.52
N PHE A 2 -15.28 -25.17 31.31
CA PHE A 2 -15.79 -25.55 29.98
C PHE A 2 -16.03 -24.38 29.00
N THR A 3 -16.47 -23.21 29.49
CA THR A 3 -16.71 -22.02 28.65
C THR A 3 -15.44 -21.42 28.05
N PHE A 4 -14.31 -21.55 28.74
CA PHE A 4 -13.01 -21.07 28.26
C PHE A 4 -12.46 -21.93 27.10
N LEU A 5 -12.70 -23.26 27.16
CA LEU A 5 -12.33 -24.20 26.09
C LEU A 5 -13.14 -23.96 24.80
N ILE A 6 -14.44 -23.65 24.92
CA ILE A 6 -15.29 -23.35 23.76
C ILE A 6 -14.82 -22.06 23.07
N LEU A 7 -14.55 -20.99 23.83
CA LEU A 7 -14.03 -19.75 23.25
C LEU A 7 -12.67 -19.95 22.56
N LEU A 8 -11.76 -20.75 23.14
CA LEU A 8 -10.48 -21.08 22.51
C LEU A 8 -10.67 -21.82 21.18
N THR A 9 -11.62 -22.77 21.07
CA THR A 9 -11.89 -23.45 19.79
C THR A 9 -12.45 -22.53 18.71
N TYR A 10 -13.29 -21.55 19.07
CA TYR A 10 -13.80 -20.55 18.12
C TYR A 10 -12.70 -19.60 17.64
N ILE A 11 -11.81 -19.16 18.53
CA ILE A 11 -10.70 -18.25 18.18
C ILE A 11 -9.67 -18.94 17.27
N VAL A 12 -9.40 -20.24 17.48
CA VAL A 12 -8.47 -21.01 16.64
C VAL A 12 -9.05 -21.21 15.23
N ASN A 13 -10.34 -21.52 15.07
CA ASN A 13 -10.94 -21.70 13.75
C ASN A 13 -10.94 -20.42 12.89
N ASP A 14 -11.05 -19.24 13.48
CA ASP A 14 -11.07 -17.96 12.75
C ASP A 14 -9.67 -17.55 12.21
N ILE A 15 -8.60 -18.04 12.85
CA ILE A 15 -7.22 -17.76 12.44
C ILE A 15 -6.74 -18.78 11.39
N PHE A 16 -7.10 -20.05 11.54
CA PHE A 16 -6.72 -21.11 10.60
C PHE A 16 -7.62 -21.18 9.34
N GLY A 17 -8.81 -20.58 9.35
CA GLY A 17 -9.72 -20.60 8.19
C GLY A 17 -9.37 -19.66 7.03
N LYS A 18 -8.30 -18.86 7.15
CA LYS A 18 -8.06 -17.75 6.21
C LYS A 18 -7.15 -18.10 5.03
N LEU A 19 -6.28 -19.10 5.15
CA LEU A 19 -5.32 -19.50 4.11
C LEU A 19 -5.76 -20.81 3.45
N CYS A 20 -5.23 -21.11 2.26
CA CYS A 20 -5.57 -22.30 1.49
C CYS A 20 -4.30 -23.04 1.05
N PRO A 21 -4.09 -24.33 1.45
CA PRO A 21 -4.91 -25.12 2.37
C PRO A 21 -5.09 -24.49 3.76
N PRO A 22 -6.16 -24.80 4.53
CA PRO A 22 -6.42 -24.17 5.83
C PRO A 22 -5.26 -24.26 6.84
N ILE A 23 -4.44 -25.30 6.75
CA ILE A 23 -3.39 -25.56 7.75
C ILE A 23 -2.03 -24.97 7.34
N PHE A 24 -1.68 -25.02 6.05
CA PHE A 24 -0.34 -24.65 5.54
C PHE A 24 -0.38 -23.74 4.31
N GLY A 25 -1.52 -23.08 4.10
CA GLY A 25 -1.76 -22.28 2.91
C GLY A 25 -0.86 -21.06 2.82
N GLN A 26 -0.33 -20.83 1.62
CA GLN A 26 0.49 -19.63 1.33
C GLN A 26 -0.33 -18.51 0.68
N PHE A 27 -1.56 -18.83 0.26
CA PHE A 27 -2.48 -17.91 -0.40
C PHE A 27 -3.86 -18.00 0.23
N LYS A 28 -4.70 -17.02 -0.07
CA LYS A 28 -6.14 -17.04 0.17
C LYS A 28 -6.90 -17.25 -1.13
N CYS A 29 -8.09 -17.82 -1.02
CA CYS A 29 -9.04 -17.79 -2.13
C CYS A 29 -9.50 -16.36 -2.42
N PRO A 30 -9.80 -16.04 -3.68
CA PRO A 30 -10.45 -14.78 -4.02
C PRO A 30 -11.80 -14.62 -3.33
N LEU A 31 -12.31 -13.38 -3.28
CA LEU A 31 -13.63 -13.06 -2.77
C LEU A 31 -14.69 -13.91 -3.48
N ASN A 32 -15.66 -14.44 -2.71
CA ASN A 32 -16.72 -15.36 -3.14
C ASN A 32 -16.23 -16.77 -3.53
N PHE A 33 -15.00 -17.15 -3.14
CA PHE A 33 -14.51 -18.51 -3.27
C PHE A 33 -14.11 -19.08 -1.90
N THR A 34 -14.39 -20.36 -1.73
CA THR A 34 -14.08 -21.12 -0.51
C THR A 34 -12.96 -22.10 -0.79
N CYS A 35 -12.01 -22.21 0.15
CA CYS A 35 -10.93 -23.19 0.06
C CYS A 35 -11.46 -24.58 0.38
N VAL A 36 -11.28 -25.53 -0.55
CA VAL A 36 -11.51 -26.95 -0.33
C VAL A 36 -10.20 -27.68 -0.62
N ILE A 37 -9.60 -28.24 0.42
CA ILE A 37 -8.29 -28.91 0.40
C ILE A 37 -7.18 -27.93 -0.04
N ASN A 38 -6.94 -27.77 -1.34
CA ASN A 38 -5.89 -26.96 -1.94
C ASN A 38 -6.39 -26.09 -3.10
N GLU A 39 -7.70 -26.06 -3.34
CA GLU A 39 -8.30 -25.42 -4.50
C GLU A 39 -9.48 -24.53 -4.07
N CYS A 40 -9.76 -23.49 -4.85
CA CYS A 40 -10.78 -22.49 -4.52
C CYS A 40 -12.03 -22.70 -5.36
N TYR A 41 -13.18 -22.88 -4.72
CA TYR A 41 -14.46 -23.15 -5.39
C TYR A 41 -15.48 -22.05 -5.09
N SER A 42 -16.26 -21.69 -6.11
CA SER A 42 -17.44 -20.84 -5.94
C SER A 42 -18.60 -21.63 -5.36
N ASP A 43 -19.68 -20.94 -4.98
CA ASP A 43 -20.91 -21.56 -4.48
C ASP A 43 -21.54 -22.56 -5.47
N ASN A 44 -21.25 -22.41 -6.76
CA ASN A 44 -21.70 -23.33 -7.83
C ASN A 44 -20.71 -24.49 -8.08
N ASN A 45 -19.76 -24.74 -7.17
CA ASN A 45 -18.68 -25.71 -7.32
C ASN A 45 -17.76 -25.50 -8.55
N ALA A 46 -17.71 -24.28 -9.10
CA ALA A 46 -16.75 -23.95 -10.16
C ALA A 46 -15.41 -23.52 -9.56
N THR A 47 -14.30 -23.96 -10.14
CA THR A 47 -12.96 -23.55 -9.71
C THR A 47 -12.69 -22.08 -10.00
N ALA A 48 -11.97 -21.41 -9.10
CA ALA A 48 -11.56 -20.03 -9.28
C ALA A 48 -10.71 -19.84 -10.54
N PRO A 49 -11.06 -18.88 -11.42
CA PRO A 49 -10.26 -18.55 -12.60
C PRO A 49 -8.80 -18.27 -12.24
N LEU A 50 -7.89 -18.64 -13.14
CA LEU A 50 -6.46 -18.35 -13.00
C LEU A 50 -6.10 -16.91 -13.42
N ASP A 51 -6.99 -16.26 -14.16
CA ASP A 51 -6.83 -14.90 -14.63
C ASP A 51 -7.17 -13.91 -13.51
N CYS A 52 -6.23 -13.02 -13.20
CA CYS A 52 -6.37 -12.03 -12.14
C CYS A 52 -7.35 -10.91 -12.47
N GLU A 53 -7.70 -10.72 -13.75
CA GLU A 53 -8.75 -9.77 -14.15
C GLU A 53 -10.16 -10.30 -13.83
N GLN A 54 -10.30 -11.62 -13.61
CA GLN A 54 -11.58 -12.28 -13.36
C GLN A 54 -11.86 -12.54 -11.87
N VAL A 55 -10.91 -12.21 -11.00
CA VAL A 55 -11.03 -12.47 -9.55
C VAL A 55 -10.70 -11.22 -8.75
N LYS A 56 -11.25 -11.12 -7.53
CA LYS A 56 -10.98 -10.01 -6.62
C LYS A 56 -10.36 -10.55 -5.33
N CYS A 57 -9.28 -9.92 -4.89
CA CYS A 57 -8.64 -10.24 -3.62
C CYS A 57 -9.03 -9.24 -2.54
N ASP A 58 -8.89 -9.67 -1.28
CA ASP A 58 -8.92 -8.78 -0.11
C ASP A 58 -7.93 -7.62 -0.27
N ALA A 59 -8.21 -6.49 0.40
CA ALA A 59 -7.47 -5.25 0.20
C ALA A 59 -5.96 -5.31 0.50
N ASN A 60 -5.52 -6.22 1.37
CA ASN A 60 -4.12 -6.45 1.77
C ASN A 60 -3.49 -7.65 1.02
N PHE A 61 -4.12 -8.09 -0.05
CA PHE A 61 -3.69 -9.21 -0.87
C PHE A 61 -3.60 -8.79 -2.33
N ARG A 62 -2.64 -9.37 -3.06
CA ARG A 62 -2.53 -9.21 -4.51
C ARG A 62 -2.84 -10.53 -5.19
N CYS A 63 -3.44 -10.44 -6.38
CA CYS A 63 -3.65 -11.63 -7.19
C CYS A 63 -2.34 -12.06 -7.87
N TYR A 64 -2.08 -13.36 -7.86
CA TYR A 64 -1.09 -14.03 -8.70
C TYR A 64 -1.65 -15.39 -9.12
N LYS A 65 -1.82 -15.60 -10.44
CA LYS A 65 -2.41 -16.82 -11.03
C LYS A 65 -3.76 -17.19 -10.38
N GLY A 66 -4.64 -16.21 -10.19
CA GLY A 66 -5.98 -16.45 -9.65
C GLY A 66 -6.03 -16.76 -8.16
N ARG A 67 -4.93 -16.56 -7.43
CA ARG A 67 -4.81 -16.76 -5.97
C ARG A 67 -4.36 -15.48 -5.29
N CYS A 68 -4.80 -15.26 -4.06
CA CYS A 68 -4.54 -14.02 -3.34
C CYS A 68 -3.40 -14.18 -2.34
N TYR A 69 -2.30 -13.47 -2.54
CA TYR A 69 -1.12 -13.53 -1.67
C TYR A 69 -0.99 -12.26 -0.83
N PRO A 70 -0.55 -12.38 0.44
CA PRO A 70 -0.40 -11.21 1.30
C PRO A 70 0.64 -10.25 0.69
N THR A 71 0.36 -8.95 0.76
CA THR A 71 1.27 -7.94 0.22
C THR A 71 2.27 -7.43 1.25
N THR A 72 1.99 -7.60 2.54
CA THR A 72 2.85 -7.13 3.63
C THR A 72 4.28 -7.70 3.52
N GLY A 73 5.28 -6.84 3.63
CA GLY A 73 6.70 -7.21 3.59
C GLY A 73 7.24 -7.49 2.18
N LEU A 74 6.39 -7.52 1.16
CA LEU A 74 6.86 -7.62 -0.21
C LEU A 74 7.74 -6.41 -0.56
N PRO A 75 8.82 -6.62 -1.33
CA PRO A 75 9.59 -5.48 -1.78
C PRO A 75 8.81 -4.59 -2.76
N CYS A 76 9.06 -3.29 -2.70
CA CYS A 76 8.46 -2.26 -3.55
C CYS A 76 9.45 -1.14 -3.85
N ASP A 77 9.08 -0.25 -4.79
CA ASP A 77 9.89 0.88 -5.29
C ASP A 77 11.34 0.50 -5.54
N ARG A 78 11.54 -0.60 -6.26
CA ARG A 78 12.86 -1.09 -6.64
C ARG A 78 13.21 -0.59 -8.04
N ASN A 79 14.40 -0.03 -8.15
CA ASN A 79 15.07 0.09 -9.43
C ASN A 79 15.58 -1.30 -9.82
N VAL A 80 15.06 -1.84 -10.92
CA VAL A 80 15.50 -3.10 -11.49
C VAL A 80 16.39 -2.77 -12.67
N GLN A 81 17.63 -3.26 -12.63
CA GLN A 81 18.54 -3.18 -13.76
C GLN A 81 18.04 -4.11 -14.86
N LEU A 82 17.64 -3.54 -16.00
CA LEU A 82 17.23 -4.27 -17.19
C LEU A 82 18.43 -4.62 -18.08
N SER A 83 19.47 -3.79 -18.07
CA SER A 83 20.74 -3.99 -18.78
C SER A 83 21.89 -3.20 -18.12
N GLU A 84 23.12 -3.37 -18.58
CA GLU A 84 24.33 -2.75 -18.02
C GLU A 84 24.21 -1.22 -17.80
N HIS A 85 23.40 -0.53 -18.62
CA HIS A 85 23.17 0.92 -18.53
C HIS A 85 21.70 1.32 -18.39
N GLN A 86 20.80 0.35 -18.16
CA GLN A 86 19.37 0.64 -18.05
C GLN A 86 18.83 0.13 -16.72
N SER A 87 18.34 1.05 -15.90
CA SER A 87 17.56 0.74 -14.71
C SER A 87 16.15 1.29 -14.87
N LYS A 88 15.14 0.52 -14.49
CA LYS A 88 13.75 0.96 -14.49
C LYS A 88 13.18 0.85 -13.08
N SER A 89 12.53 1.92 -12.61
CA SER A 89 11.72 1.85 -11.41
C SER A 89 10.50 0.97 -11.68
N ILE A 90 10.39 -0.14 -10.96
CA ILE A 90 9.19 -0.97 -10.95
C ILE A 90 8.50 -0.74 -9.61
N THR A 91 7.46 0.09 -9.62
CA THR A 91 6.54 0.22 -8.49
C THR A 91 5.82 -1.10 -8.31
N SER A 92 6.18 -1.84 -7.25
CA SER A 92 5.49 -3.09 -6.93
C SER A 92 4.13 -2.78 -6.30
N ASN A 93 3.08 -3.45 -6.78
CA ASN A 93 1.73 -3.28 -6.27
C ASN A 93 1.62 -3.82 -4.82
N CYS A 94 1.48 -2.92 -3.85
CA CYS A 94 1.31 -3.25 -2.43
C CYS A 94 -0.14 -3.64 -2.07
N GLY A 95 -1.02 -3.83 -3.04
CA GLY A 95 -2.45 -4.05 -2.84
C GLY A 95 -3.22 -2.75 -2.73
N LEU A 96 -4.54 -2.85 -2.63
CA LEU A 96 -5.43 -1.69 -2.61
C LEU A 96 -5.17 -0.76 -1.42
N LYS A 97 -4.91 -1.34 -0.24
CA LYS A 97 -4.65 -0.62 1.02
C LYS A 97 -3.17 -0.60 1.40
N GLY A 98 -2.27 -1.00 0.51
CA GLY A 98 -0.84 -1.04 0.82
C GLY A 98 -0.10 0.21 0.36
N ARG A 99 0.91 0.61 1.13
CA ARG A 99 1.88 1.66 0.77
C ARG A 99 3.29 1.11 0.83
N CYS A 100 4.16 1.59 -0.05
CA CYS A 100 5.58 1.31 0.04
C CYS A 100 6.23 2.19 1.10
N ILE A 101 6.84 1.57 2.11
CA ILE A 101 7.58 2.25 3.19
C ILE A 101 8.97 1.61 3.24
N ASN A 102 10.02 2.40 3.01
CA ASN A 102 11.41 1.94 3.00
C ASN A 102 11.64 0.71 2.10
N GLY A 103 11.03 0.69 0.91
CA GLY A 103 11.15 -0.39 -0.07
C GLY A 103 10.42 -1.69 0.31
N ARG A 104 9.52 -1.64 1.30
CA ARG A 104 8.67 -2.76 1.73
C ARG A 104 7.21 -2.33 1.80
N CYS A 105 6.32 -3.19 1.31
CA CYS A 105 4.90 -2.96 1.41
C CYS A 105 4.43 -3.09 2.87
N ALA A 106 3.71 -2.08 3.34
CA ALA A 106 3.05 -2.07 4.63
C ALA A 106 1.59 -1.63 4.44
N GLU A 107 0.75 -1.89 5.44
CA GLU A 107 -0.62 -1.39 5.43
C GLU A 107 -0.62 0.14 5.51
N ASP A 108 -1.32 0.78 4.57
CA ASP A 108 -1.63 2.20 4.63
C ASP A 108 -2.80 2.39 5.58
N LYS A 109 -2.49 2.57 6.87
CA LYS A 109 -3.50 2.85 7.91
C LYS A 109 -4.32 4.11 7.61
N CYS A 110 -3.83 4.98 6.74
CA CYS A 110 -4.48 6.22 6.32
C CYS A 110 -5.27 6.07 5.02
N PHE A 111 -5.36 4.87 4.44
CA PHE A 111 -6.17 4.63 3.26
C PHE A 111 -7.64 4.95 3.53
N GLY A 112 -8.19 5.92 2.79
CA GLY A 112 -9.57 6.38 2.95
C GLY A 112 -9.80 7.30 4.16
N ALA A 113 -8.76 7.69 4.90
CA ALA A 113 -8.88 8.68 5.95
C ALA A 113 -9.20 10.06 5.34
N ASN A 114 -10.28 10.68 5.79
CA ASN A 114 -10.69 12.02 5.36
C ASN A 114 -10.43 13.02 6.49
N CYS A 115 -9.19 13.49 6.58
CA CYS A 115 -8.79 14.48 7.57
C CYS A 115 -9.17 15.89 7.13
N THR A 116 -9.48 16.75 8.10
CA THR A 116 -9.78 18.16 7.83
C THR A 116 -8.51 18.91 7.36
N LYS A 117 -8.66 20.16 6.91
CA LYS A 117 -7.54 20.96 6.38
C LYS A 117 -6.44 21.23 7.40
N ASP A 118 -6.75 21.15 8.69
CA ASP A 118 -5.83 21.40 9.80
C ASP A 118 -5.23 20.11 10.38
N GLU A 119 -5.51 18.96 9.77
CA GLU A 119 -5.12 17.64 10.25
C GLU A 119 -4.27 16.87 9.24
N LEU A 120 -3.40 15.99 9.75
CA LEU A 120 -2.70 14.97 8.97
C LEU A 120 -3.04 13.59 9.51
N CYS A 121 -3.15 12.61 8.62
CA CYS A 121 -3.30 11.23 9.05
C CYS A 121 -1.95 10.65 9.48
N GLY A 122 -1.88 10.22 10.74
CA GLY A 122 -0.77 9.46 11.32
C GLY A 122 -1.32 8.20 11.99
N ASP A 123 -0.76 7.04 11.65
CA ASP A 123 -1.18 5.74 12.18
C ASP A 123 -2.70 5.46 12.10
N GLY A 124 -3.35 5.97 11.04
CA GLY A 124 -4.79 5.79 10.82
C GLY A 124 -5.68 6.72 11.62
N LYS A 125 -5.11 7.73 12.29
CA LYS A 125 -5.85 8.78 13.01
C LYS A 125 -5.55 10.14 12.39
N CYS A 126 -6.57 10.96 12.24
CA CYS A 126 -6.39 12.37 11.93
C CYS A 126 -5.91 13.11 13.17
N LEU A 127 -4.74 13.72 13.07
CA LEU A 127 -4.10 14.47 14.14
C LEU A 127 -4.02 15.92 13.70
N THR A 128 -4.47 16.84 14.56
CA THR A 128 -4.32 18.27 14.31
C THR A 128 -2.83 18.63 14.27
N VAL A 129 -2.41 19.25 13.18
CA VAL A 129 -1.02 19.66 12.96
C VAL A 129 -0.84 21.16 13.12
N SER A 130 -1.91 21.94 12.96
CA SER A 130 -1.85 23.37 13.14
C SER A 130 -1.34 23.71 14.55
N SER A 131 -0.36 24.62 14.62
CA SER A 131 0.31 25.04 15.86
C SER A 131 1.20 24.00 16.57
N ASN A 132 1.43 22.82 15.99
CA ASN A 132 2.44 21.90 16.51
C ASN A 132 3.84 22.51 16.43
N PHE A 133 4.66 22.21 17.44
CA PHE A 133 6.05 22.64 17.46
C PHE A 133 6.81 22.01 16.29
N CYS A 134 7.59 22.82 15.59
CA CYS A 134 8.44 22.38 14.50
C CYS A 134 9.79 23.10 14.52
N ILE A 135 10.79 22.43 13.96
CA ILE A 135 12.12 22.98 13.71
C ILE A 135 12.27 23.25 12.21
N THR A 136 11.73 22.35 11.37
CA THR A 136 11.82 22.40 9.91
C THR A 136 10.46 22.17 9.26
N HIS A 137 10.33 22.51 7.97
CA HIS A 137 9.09 22.26 7.23
C HIS A 137 8.74 20.76 7.13
N PHE A 138 9.73 19.86 7.22
CA PHE A 138 9.50 18.42 7.16
C PHE A 138 8.68 17.91 8.35
N ASP A 139 8.79 18.55 9.52
CA ASP A 139 8.06 18.19 10.73
C ASP A 139 6.54 18.41 10.58
N CYS A 140 6.13 19.29 9.67
CA CYS A 140 4.75 19.70 9.46
C CYS A 140 4.05 18.91 8.35
N GLY A 141 4.75 18.04 7.62
CA GLY A 141 4.20 17.30 6.50
C GLY A 141 3.97 18.14 5.23
N PRO A 142 3.35 17.55 4.19
CA PRO A 142 3.38 18.10 2.82
C PRO A 142 2.53 19.36 2.61
N THR A 143 1.50 19.57 3.43
CA THR A 143 0.48 20.64 3.29
C THR A 143 0.66 21.80 4.28
N PHE A 144 1.68 21.75 5.14
CA PHE A 144 1.99 22.79 6.11
C PHE A 144 3.45 23.22 5.96
N LYS A 145 3.77 24.38 6.52
CA LYS A 145 5.15 24.84 6.66
C LYS A 145 5.41 25.23 8.11
N CYS A 146 6.62 24.98 8.56
CA CYS A 146 7.10 25.54 9.81
C CYS A 146 7.32 27.06 9.70
N TYR A 147 6.64 27.83 10.53
CA TYR A 147 6.80 29.28 10.64
C TYR A 147 6.77 29.67 12.12
N GLN A 148 7.80 30.37 12.59
CA GLN A 148 7.94 30.74 14.01
C GLN A 148 7.73 29.54 14.95
N ASN A 149 8.41 28.42 14.64
CA ASN A 149 8.32 27.15 15.37
C ASN A 149 6.92 26.53 15.46
N LYS A 150 5.98 26.96 14.61
CA LYS A 150 4.63 26.40 14.51
C LYS A 150 4.31 25.96 13.10
N CYS A 151 3.65 24.82 12.97
CA CYS A 151 3.11 24.38 11.69
C CYS A 151 1.89 25.24 11.32
N ILE A 152 1.97 25.92 10.19
CA ILE A 152 0.86 26.70 9.62
C ILE A 152 0.47 26.15 8.24
N PRO A 153 -0.81 26.20 7.85
CA PRO A 153 -1.25 25.73 6.54
C PRO A 153 -0.45 26.41 5.42
N PHE A 154 0.10 25.60 4.52
CA PHE A 154 0.83 26.07 3.36
C PHE A 154 0.05 25.69 2.11
N LYS A 155 -0.56 26.69 1.45
CA LYS A 155 -1.02 26.51 0.08
C LYS A 155 0.21 26.34 -0.79
N ARG A 156 0.59 25.10 -1.11
CA ARG A 156 1.39 24.84 -2.31
C ARG A 156 0.55 25.35 -3.48
N ASN A 157 0.90 26.50 -4.05
CA ASN A 157 0.60 26.71 -5.46
C ASN A 157 1.29 25.55 -6.17
N SER A 158 0.48 24.64 -6.69
CA SER A 158 0.92 23.38 -7.28
C SER A 158 1.86 23.64 -8.45
N ILE A 159 3.17 23.54 -8.20
CA ILE A 159 4.16 22.95 -9.09
C ILE A 159 5.28 22.46 -8.13
N SER A 160 5.18 21.22 -7.66
CA SER A 160 6.36 20.47 -7.23
C SER A 160 6.54 19.35 -8.23
N CYS A 161 7.32 19.58 -9.28
CA CYS A 161 7.76 18.44 -10.07
C CYS A 161 8.86 17.74 -9.26
N ASN A 162 8.65 16.48 -8.93
CA ASN A 162 9.76 15.55 -8.65
C ASN A 162 10.07 14.90 -10.00
N CYS A 163 11.13 15.33 -10.66
CA CYS A 163 11.56 14.78 -11.94
C CYS A 163 12.71 13.79 -11.73
N ASP A 164 12.84 12.82 -12.64
CA ASP A 164 13.93 11.86 -12.59
C ASP A 164 15.28 12.56 -12.90
N PRO A 165 16.43 12.02 -12.46
CA PRO A 165 17.74 12.56 -12.85
C PRO A 165 17.87 12.65 -14.37
N GLY A 166 18.20 13.84 -14.89
CA GLY A 166 18.23 14.12 -16.33
C GLY A 166 16.94 14.79 -16.87
N GLU A 167 15.99 15.11 -16.00
CA GLU A 167 14.79 15.87 -16.34
C GLU A 167 14.69 17.19 -15.54
N VAL A 168 14.05 18.21 -16.15
CA VAL A 168 13.78 19.52 -15.55
C VAL A 168 12.29 19.81 -15.51
N CYS A 169 11.86 20.51 -14.45
CA CYS A 169 10.47 20.92 -14.28
C CYS A 169 10.16 22.15 -15.14
N GLN A 170 9.39 21.99 -16.20
CA GLN A 170 8.90 23.09 -17.02
C GLN A 170 7.36 23.11 -17.02
N LYS A 171 6.77 24.19 -16.50
CA LYS A 171 5.30 24.39 -16.41
C LYS A 171 4.57 23.24 -15.71
N GLY A 172 5.18 22.65 -14.67
CA GLY A 172 4.56 21.55 -13.91
C GLY A 172 4.67 20.18 -14.56
N ARG A 173 5.48 20.04 -15.62
CA ARG A 173 5.81 18.76 -16.25
C ARG A 173 7.32 18.55 -16.24
N CYS A 174 7.73 17.31 -16.04
CA CYS A 174 9.12 16.91 -16.22
C CYS A 174 9.40 16.71 -17.70
N ILE A 175 10.43 17.38 -18.19
CA ILE A 175 10.93 17.25 -19.56
C ILE A 175 12.40 16.87 -19.49
N SER A 176 12.91 16.11 -20.45
CA SER A 176 14.35 15.82 -20.53
C SER A 176 15.16 17.12 -20.56
N ASP A 177 16.26 17.18 -19.80
CA ASP A 177 17.15 18.33 -19.79
C ASP A 177 17.80 18.48 -21.17
N PRO A 178 17.50 19.57 -21.91
CA PRO A 178 18.05 19.78 -23.25
C PRO A 178 19.59 19.96 -23.25
N ASN A 179 20.21 20.21 -22.09
CA ASN A 179 21.66 20.38 -21.98
C ASN A 179 22.41 19.08 -21.67
N MET A 180 21.73 17.94 -21.50
CA MET A 180 22.41 16.68 -21.14
C MET A 180 23.19 16.05 -22.32
N PHE A 181 23.04 16.57 -23.54
CA PHE A 181 23.72 16.13 -24.75
C PHE A 181 24.54 17.24 -25.46
N SER A 182 24.82 18.36 -24.80
CA SER A 182 25.65 19.45 -25.33
C SER A 182 27.07 19.42 -24.75
#